data_AF-A0A0Q8CQE5-F1
#
_entry.id   AF-A0A0Q8CQE5-F1
#
_cell.length_a   1.000
_cell.length_b   1.000
_cell.length_c   1.000
_cell.angle_alpha   90.00
_cell.angle_beta   90.00
_cell.angle_gamma   90.00
#
_symmetry.space_group_name_H-M   'P 1'
#
loop_
_entity.id
_entity.type
_entity.pdbx_description
1 polymer ?
#
loop_
_entity_poly.entity_id
_entity_poly.type
_entity_poly.pdbx_seq_one_letter_code
_entity_poly.pdbx_strand_id
1 'polypeptide(L)'
;MAEDISGLSREELDDLIADDPTSVSLVLQLLQAAGNAGDESVLKLIGYVVGVGIKDPDVVERQSTLLLAIDGLNAAHIRMLGVLAREHIPEGHSYEADIVADWLKESSDVVRMLGTGLLLRGLIENPYGGYGGGEYYSLSQLGVEVVNAAMILEKGEV
;
A
#
# COMPACT_ATOMS: atom_id res chain seq x y z
N MET A 1 12.50 -12.74 -3.28
CA MET A 1 11.35 -12.06 -2.66
C MET A 1 10.03 -12.76 -2.98
N ALA A 2 9.60 -12.84 -4.26
CA ALA A 2 8.40 -13.61 -4.60
C ALA A 2 8.56 -15.10 -4.27
N GLU A 3 9.69 -15.72 -4.66
CA GLU A 3 10.06 -17.11 -4.30
C GLU A 3 10.11 -17.32 -2.78
N ASP A 4 10.77 -16.41 -2.05
CA ASP A 4 10.88 -16.50 -0.59
C ASP A 4 9.51 -16.45 0.10
N ILE A 5 8.60 -15.60 -0.39
CA ILE A 5 7.27 -15.40 0.20
C ILE A 5 6.32 -16.54 -0.16
N SER A 6 6.29 -16.93 -1.43
CA SER A 6 5.43 -18.00 -1.91
C SER A 6 5.90 -19.37 -1.42
N GLY A 7 7.20 -19.50 -1.12
CA GLY A 7 7.84 -20.79 -0.83
C GLY A 7 8.01 -21.66 -2.08
N LEU A 8 7.78 -21.11 -3.27
CA LEU A 8 7.91 -21.79 -4.55
C LEU A 8 9.24 -21.45 -5.20
N SER A 9 9.84 -22.44 -5.85
CA SER A 9 10.97 -22.23 -6.74
C SER A 9 10.55 -21.49 -8.02
N ARG A 10 11.54 -20.96 -8.76
CA ARG A 10 11.30 -20.29 -10.04
C ARG A 10 10.54 -21.15 -11.05
N GLU A 11 10.91 -22.43 -11.15
CA GLU A 11 10.26 -23.38 -12.06
C GLU A 11 8.80 -23.60 -11.68
N GLU A 12 8.51 -23.74 -10.39
CA GLU A 12 7.13 -23.90 -9.89
C GLU A 12 6.29 -22.64 -10.09
N LEU A 13 6.90 -21.45 -10.00
CA LEU A 13 6.24 -20.19 -10.34
C LEU A 13 5.94 -20.09 -11.85
N ASP A 14 6.89 -20.48 -12.70
CA ASP A 14 6.72 -20.47 -14.15
C ASP A 14 5.60 -21.43 -14.58
N ASP A 15 5.55 -22.64 -14.01
CA ASP A 15 4.49 -23.62 -14.27
C ASP A 15 3.12 -23.10 -13.80
N LEU A 16 3.05 -22.49 -12.61
CA LEU A 16 1.81 -21.92 -12.08
C LEU A 16 1.28 -20.75 -12.93
N ILE A 17 2.16 -19.91 -13.46
CA ILE A 17 1.79 -18.83 -14.38
C ILE A 17 1.32 -19.38 -15.73
N ALA A 18 1.94 -20.46 -16.20
CA ALA A 18 1.57 -21.10 -17.47
C ALA A 18 0.20 -21.79 -17.40
N ASP A 19 -0.14 -22.39 -16.25
CA ASP A 19 -1.31 -23.24 -16.08
C ASP A 19 -2.57 -22.52 -15.53
N ASP A 20 -2.42 -21.34 -14.89
CA ASP A 20 -3.55 -20.57 -14.34
C ASP A 20 -3.69 -19.16 -14.97
N PRO A 21 -4.78 -18.89 -15.73
CA PRO A 21 -5.09 -17.57 -16.28
C PRO A 21 -5.17 -16.44 -15.25
N THR A 22 -5.49 -16.75 -13.99
CA THR A 22 -5.59 -15.78 -12.89
C THR A 22 -4.21 -15.28 -12.49
N SER A 23 -3.20 -16.17 -12.51
CA SER A 23 -1.79 -15.84 -12.28
C SER A 23 -1.25 -14.87 -13.33
N VAL A 24 -1.67 -15.00 -14.60
CA VAL A 24 -1.28 -14.06 -15.67
C VAL A 24 -1.80 -12.64 -15.38
N SER A 25 -3.01 -12.50 -14.84
CA SER A 25 -3.55 -11.20 -14.46
C SER A 25 -2.74 -10.55 -13.33
N LEU A 26 -2.38 -11.32 -12.30
CA LEU A 26 -1.52 -10.86 -11.20
C LEU A 26 -0.13 -10.44 -11.70
N VAL A 27 0.46 -11.19 -12.63
CA VAL A 27 1.76 -10.86 -13.24
C VAL A 27 1.69 -9.56 -14.06
N LEU A 28 0.62 -9.32 -14.79
CA LEU A 28 0.43 -8.06 -15.52
C LEU A 28 0.24 -6.87 -14.57
N GLN A 29 -0.53 -7.05 -13.50
CA GLN A 29 -0.69 -6.04 -12.45
C GLN A 29 0.63 -5.76 -11.72
N LEU A 30 1.42 -6.80 -11.45
CA LEU A 30 2.78 -6.68 -10.90
C LEU A 30 3.68 -5.84 -11.83
N LEU A 31 3.75 -6.17 -13.12
CA LEU A 31 4.60 -5.46 -14.07
C LEU A 31 4.18 -4.00 -14.23
N GLN A 32 2.87 -3.73 -14.24
CA GLN A 32 2.32 -2.37 -14.30
C GLN A 32 2.67 -1.58 -13.03
N ALA A 33 2.40 -2.14 -11.85
CA ALA A 33 2.67 -1.50 -10.58
C ALA A 33 4.17 -1.28 -10.37
N ALA A 34 5.00 -2.25 -10.77
CA ALA A 34 6.46 -2.15 -10.69
C ALA A 34 7.02 -1.09 -11.66
N GLY A 35 6.45 -0.95 -12.86
CA GLY A 35 6.82 0.13 -13.78
C GLY A 35 6.45 1.53 -13.27
N ASN A 36 5.38 1.61 -12.45
CA ASN A 36 4.92 2.85 -11.83
C ASN A 36 5.59 3.14 -10.47
N ALA A 37 6.25 2.15 -9.87
CA ALA A 37 6.93 2.31 -8.60
C ALA A 37 8.19 3.15 -8.77
N GLY A 38 8.16 4.37 -8.23
CA GLY A 38 9.32 5.27 -8.25
C GLY A 38 10.37 4.96 -7.17
N ASP A 39 10.17 3.92 -6.35
CA ASP A 39 10.99 3.64 -5.17
C ASP A 39 11.09 2.13 -4.86
N GLU A 40 12.27 1.68 -4.38
CA GLU A 40 12.55 0.28 -4.04
C GLU A 40 11.63 -0.25 -2.93
N SER A 41 11.27 0.58 -1.95
CA SER A 41 10.35 0.18 -0.87
C SER A 41 8.96 -0.17 -1.41
N VAL A 42 8.47 0.57 -2.40
CA VAL A 42 7.18 0.30 -3.06
C VAL A 42 7.27 -0.96 -3.92
N LEU A 43 8.38 -1.17 -4.62
CA LEU A 43 8.62 -2.42 -5.36
C LEU A 43 8.60 -3.65 -4.45
N LYS A 44 9.23 -3.56 -3.27
CA LYS A 44 9.21 -4.62 -2.26
C LYS A 44 7.80 -4.89 -1.76
N LEU A 45 7.03 -3.83 -1.50
CA LEU A 45 5.63 -3.95 -1.08
C LEU A 45 4.76 -4.63 -2.14
N ILE A 46 4.90 -4.25 -3.42
CA ILE A 46 4.20 -4.89 -4.53
C ILE A 46 4.58 -6.38 -4.60
N GLY A 47 5.89 -6.69 -4.52
CA GLY A 47 6.37 -8.07 -4.52
C GLY A 47 5.81 -8.91 -3.37
N TYR A 48 5.62 -8.30 -2.20
CA TYR A 48 4.99 -8.96 -1.05
C TYR A 48 3.54 -9.33 -1.29
N VAL A 49 2.74 -8.35 -1.73
CA VAL A 49 1.31 -8.54 -2.00
C VAL A 49 1.08 -9.64 -3.05
N VAL A 50 1.89 -9.65 -4.11
CA VAL A 50 1.85 -10.72 -5.13
C VAL A 50 2.27 -12.06 -4.55
N GLY A 51 3.36 -12.12 -3.79
CA GLY A 51 3.84 -13.37 -3.20
C GLY A 51 2.79 -14.02 -2.29
N VAL A 52 2.08 -13.22 -1.49
CA VAL A 52 0.96 -13.71 -0.66
C VAL A 52 -0.18 -14.24 -1.52
N GLY A 53 -0.56 -13.53 -2.59
CA GLY A 53 -1.64 -13.97 -3.48
C GLY A 53 -1.32 -15.25 -4.25
N ILE A 54 -0.05 -15.44 -4.63
CA ILE A 54 0.41 -16.69 -5.27
C ILE A 54 0.38 -17.86 -4.28
N LYS A 55 0.79 -17.62 -3.03
CA LYS A 55 0.85 -18.65 -2.00
C LYS A 55 -0.52 -19.19 -1.62
N ASP A 56 -1.52 -18.32 -1.59
CA ASP A 56 -2.86 -18.63 -1.11
C ASP A 56 -3.93 -18.12 -2.11
N PRO A 57 -4.50 -19.02 -2.92
CA PRO A 57 -5.53 -18.68 -3.91
C PRO A 57 -6.76 -18.01 -3.29
N ASP A 58 -7.10 -18.31 -2.03
CA ASP A 58 -8.31 -17.80 -1.38
C ASP A 58 -8.23 -16.29 -1.09
N VAL A 59 -7.03 -15.71 -1.13
CA VAL A 59 -6.81 -14.27 -0.89
C VAL A 59 -6.48 -13.47 -2.14
N VAL A 60 -6.47 -14.09 -3.32
CA VAL A 60 -6.07 -13.44 -4.60
C VAL A 60 -6.88 -12.18 -4.91
N GLU A 61 -8.20 -12.20 -4.70
CA GLU A 61 -9.05 -11.02 -4.92
C GLU A 61 -8.68 -9.86 -3.98
N ARG A 62 -8.37 -10.18 -2.72
CA ARG A 62 -7.90 -9.20 -1.73
C ARG A 62 -6.54 -8.62 -2.12
N GLN A 63 -5.59 -9.46 -2.54
CA GLN A 63 -4.27 -9.00 -2.97
C GLN A 63 -4.35 -8.15 -4.24
N SER A 64 -5.25 -8.49 -5.17
CA SER A 64 -5.52 -7.67 -6.36
C SER A 64 -6.04 -6.28 -5.99
N THR A 65 -6.91 -6.19 -4.98
CA THR A 65 -7.39 -4.90 -4.45
C THR A 65 -6.25 -4.09 -3.83
N LEU A 66 -5.35 -4.74 -3.07
CA LEU A 66 -4.17 -4.08 -2.50
C LEU A 66 -3.21 -3.58 -3.59
N LEU A 67 -2.99 -4.36 -4.66
CA LEU A 67 -2.14 -3.95 -5.78
C LEU A 67 -2.66 -2.68 -6.45
N LEU A 68 -3.97 -2.62 -6.74
CA LEU A 68 -4.59 -1.43 -7.32
C LEU A 68 -4.45 -0.21 -6.40
N ALA A 69 -4.51 -0.41 -5.08
CA ALA A 69 -4.34 0.67 -4.12
C ALA A 69 -2.88 1.12 -4.00
N ILE A 70 -1.90 0.25 -4.22
CA ILE A 70 -0.47 0.57 -4.18
C ILE A 70 0.02 1.18 -5.50
N ASP A 71 -0.69 0.97 -6.60
CA ASP A 71 -0.28 1.44 -7.92
C ASP A 71 -0.06 2.97 -7.97
N GLY A 72 1.12 3.37 -8.42
CA GLY A 72 1.55 4.77 -8.50
C GLY A 72 1.87 5.43 -7.15
N LEU A 73 1.91 4.68 -6.04
CA LEU A 73 2.49 5.19 -4.79
C LEU A 73 4.01 5.31 -4.90
N ASN A 74 4.57 6.15 -4.03
CA ASN A 74 6.02 6.34 -3.86
C ASN A 74 6.37 6.31 -2.38
N ALA A 75 7.65 6.37 -2.03
CA ALA A 75 8.09 6.33 -0.64
C ALA A 75 7.49 7.44 0.24
N ALA A 76 7.17 8.62 -0.30
CA ALA A 76 6.56 9.69 0.48
C ALA A 76 5.13 9.32 0.91
N HIS A 77 4.35 8.68 0.04
CA HIS A 77 3.03 8.16 0.38
C HIS A 77 3.13 7.08 1.47
N ILE A 78 4.08 6.14 1.35
CA ILE A 78 4.29 5.07 2.34
C ILE A 78 4.69 5.66 3.70
N ARG A 79 5.58 6.67 3.73
CA ARG A 79 5.94 7.38 4.96
C ARG A 79 4.74 8.06 5.61
N MET A 80 3.89 8.73 4.83
CA MET A 80 2.68 9.37 5.34
C MET A 80 1.74 8.35 5.99
N LEU A 81 1.48 7.22 5.32
CA LEU A 81 0.68 6.14 5.89
C LEU A 81 1.30 5.58 7.18
N GLY A 82 2.62 5.39 7.21
CA GLY A 82 3.35 4.92 8.38
C GLY A 82 3.25 5.87 9.58
N VAL A 83 3.32 7.18 9.34
CA VAL A 83 3.11 8.20 10.40
C VAL A 83 1.69 8.14 10.93
N LEU A 84 0.68 8.07 10.06
CA LEU A 84 -0.72 7.97 10.48
C LEU A 84 -1.00 6.69 11.29
N ALA A 85 -0.29 5.60 11.02
CA ALA A 85 -0.42 4.35 11.78
C ALA A 85 0.26 4.40 13.16
N ARG A 86 1.46 5.00 13.25
CA ARG A 86 2.24 5.04 14.50
C ARG A 86 1.59 5.89 15.57
N GLU A 87 1.00 7.01 15.16
CA GLU A 87 0.42 7.97 16.10
C GLU A 87 -0.91 7.49 16.70
N HIS A 88 -1.34 6.25 16.38
CA HIS A 88 -2.56 5.60 16.82
C HIS A 88 -3.76 6.52 16.59
N ILE A 89 -4.53 6.29 15.54
CA ILE A 89 -5.86 6.90 15.46
C ILE A 89 -6.77 6.09 16.39
N PRO A 90 -7.07 6.52 17.64
CA PRO A 90 -8.23 5.96 18.30
C PRO A 90 -9.44 6.20 17.40
N GLU A 91 -10.34 5.22 17.33
CA GLU A 91 -11.54 5.29 16.50
C GLU A 91 -12.19 6.68 16.60
N GLY A 92 -12.42 7.31 15.45
CA GLY A 92 -13.03 8.65 15.35
C GLY A 92 -12.07 9.84 15.45
N HIS A 93 -10.75 9.63 15.44
CA HIS A 93 -9.78 10.73 15.37
C HIS A 93 -9.21 10.89 13.95
N SER A 94 -8.89 12.11 13.58
CA SER A 94 -8.29 12.44 12.29
C SER A 94 -7.39 13.64 12.46
N TYR A 95 -6.26 13.64 11.78
CA TYR A 95 -5.26 14.69 11.95
C TYR A 95 -5.34 15.69 10.81
N GLU A 96 -5.29 16.97 11.16
CA GLU A 96 -5.20 18.04 10.20
C GLU A 96 -3.89 17.94 9.41
N ALA A 97 -3.92 18.33 8.14
CA ALA A 97 -2.76 18.29 7.25
C ALA A 97 -1.52 18.99 7.84
N ASP A 98 -1.70 20.08 8.59
CA ASP A 98 -0.60 20.82 9.22
C ASP A 98 0.10 20.00 10.32
N ILE A 99 -0.66 19.22 11.10
CA ILE A 99 -0.09 18.31 12.12
C ILE A 99 0.70 17.18 11.44
N VAL A 100 0.13 16.61 10.37
CA VAL A 100 0.80 15.55 9.62
C VAL A 100 2.06 16.06 8.92
N ALA A 101 2.04 17.32 8.45
CA ALA A 101 3.20 18.00 7.90
C ALA A 101 4.33 18.17 8.92
N ASP A 102 3.99 18.57 10.15
CA ASP A 102 4.95 18.67 11.25
C ASP A 102 5.61 17.33 11.61
N TRP A 103 4.86 16.23 11.53
CA TRP A 103 5.39 14.88 11.75
C TRP A 103 6.30 14.42 10.62
N LEU A 104 5.90 14.65 9.37
CA LEU A 104 6.67 14.28 8.18
C LEU A 104 7.88 15.20 7.94
N LYS A 105 7.93 16.36 8.60
CA LYS A 105 8.92 17.42 8.34
C LYS A 105 8.83 17.93 6.90
N GLU A 106 7.61 18.07 6.41
CA GLU A 106 7.28 18.54 5.06
C GLU A 106 6.38 19.79 5.13
N SER A 107 6.09 20.43 4.00
CA SER A 107 5.08 21.49 3.96
C SER A 107 3.66 20.91 3.94
N SER A 108 2.69 21.66 4.46
CA SER A 108 1.28 21.29 4.39
C SER A 108 0.80 21.08 2.95
N ASP A 109 1.32 21.83 1.97
CA ASP A 109 0.96 21.65 0.57
C ASP A 109 1.42 20.30 0.00
N VAL A 110 2.63 19.85 0.39
CA VAL A 110 3.12 18.51 0.03
C VAL A 110 2.24 17.45 0.68
N VAL A 111 1.89 17.62 1.96
CA VAL A 111 0.99 16.67 2.65
C VAL A 111 -0.40 16.62 2.02
N ARG A 112 -0.98 17.76 1.62
CA ARG A 112 -2.27 17.81 0.92
C ARG A 112 -2.22 17.11 -0.43
N MET A 113 -1.13 17.28 -1.18
CA MET A 113 -0.90 16.57 -2.44
C MET A 113 -0.81 15.05 -2.23
N LEU A 114 -0.02 14.60 -1.24
CA LEU A 114 0.10 13.18 -0.89
C LEU A 114 -1.25 12.62 -0.40
N GLY A 115 -1.94 13.38 0.46
CA GLY A 115 -3.26 13.04 1.00
C GLY A 115 -4.30 12.87 -0.10
N THR A 116 -4.31 13.75 -1.10
CA THR A 116 -5.18 13.59 -2.29
C THR A 116 -4.90 12.28 -3.01
N GLY A 117 -3.63 11.94 -3.22
CA GLY A 117 -3.23 10.68 -3.86
C GLY A 117 -3.68 9.44 -3.09
N LEU A 118 -3.61 9.48 -1.75
CA LEU A 118 -4.05 8.41 -0.86
C LEU A 118 -5.58 8.32 -0.74
N LEU A 119 -6.28 9.46 -0.71
CA LEU A 119 -7.75 9.53 -0.70
C LEU A 119 -8.35 8.90 -1.97
N LEU A 120 -7.79 9.24 -3.14
CA LEU A 120 -8.25 8.69 -4.43
C LEU A 120 -8.09 7.17 -4.53
N ARG A 121 -7.16 6.59 -3.75
CA ARG A 121 -6.91 5.15 -3.67
C ARG A 121 -7.65 4.49 -2.51
N GLY A 122 -8.42 5.25 -1.74
CA GLY A 122 -9.15 4.74 -0.59
C GLY A 122 -8.26 4.26 0.57
N LEU A 123 -7.00 4.73 0.64
CA LEU A 123 -6.05 4.34 1.69
C LEU A 123 -6.17 5.21 2.95
N ILE A 124 -6.70 6.41 2.79
CA ILE A 124 -7.09 7.28 3.88
C ILE A 124 -8.51 7.79 3.64
N GLU A 125 -9.11 8.33 4.69
CA GLU A 125 -10.43 8.93 4.68
C GLU A 125 -10.34 10.38 5.15
N ASN A 126 -11.28 11.22 4.69
CA ASN A 126 -11.54 12.53 5.25
C ASN A 126 -12.91 12.49 5.94
N PRO A 127 -12.95 12.27 7.27
CA PRO A 127 -14.20 12.01 7.98
C PRO A 127 -15.15 13.21 8.00
N TYR A 128 -14.66 14.42 7.73
CA TYR A 128 -15.46 15.64 7.73
C TYR A 128 -15.91 16.09 6.33
N GLY A 129 -15.56 15.34 5.28
CA GLY A 129 -16.03 15.60 3.91
C GLY A 129 -15.70 17.00 3.39
N GLY A 130 -14.67 17.65 3.93
CA GLY A 130 -14.27 19.03 3.59
C GLY A 130 -15.08 20.16 4.25
N TYR A 131 -16.02 19.85 5.16
CA TYR A 131 -16.74 20.88 5.94
C TYR A 131 -15.86 21.40 7.08
N GLY A 132 -15.63 22.72 7.12
CA GLY A 132 -14.86 23.39 8.17
C GLY A 132 -13.48 23.91 7.76
N GLY A 133 -13.09 23.74 6.49
CA GLY A 133 -11.88 24.35 5.92
C GLY A 133 -10.56 23.63 6.20
N GLY A 134 -10.55 22.66 7.11
CA GLY A 134 -9.40 21.78 7.37
C GLY A 134 -9.46 20.49 6.54
N GLU A 135 -8.30 20.05 6.05
CA GLU A 135 -8.13 18.70 5.50
C GLU A 135 -7.68 17.77 6.63
N TYR A 136 -8.52 16.80 6.96
CA TYR A 136 -8.25 15.82 8.00
C TYR A 136 -8.06 14.45 7.40
N TYR A 137 -7.09 13.70 7.92
CA TYR A 137 -6.77 12.36 7.44
C TYR A 137 -6.88 11.33 8.56
N SER A 138 -7.54 10.21 8.25
CA SER A 138 -7.53 8.98 9.01
C SER A 138 -7.20 7.80 8.11
N LEU A 139 -6.56 6.75 8.62
CA LEU A 139 -6.34 5.52 7.84
C LEU A 139 -7.67 4.81 7.59
N SER A 140 -7.87 4.36 6.36
CA SER A 140 -8.93 3.40 6.06
C SER A 140 -8.47 1.98 6.45
N GLN A 141 -9.38 1.00 6.40
CA GLN A 141 -9.01 -0.41 6.58
C GLN A 141 -7.97 -0.86 5.53
N LEU A 142 -8.12 -0.43 4.28
CA LEU A 142 -7.17 -0.74 3.21
C LEU A 142 -5.80 -0.09 3.46
N GLY A 143 -5.79 1.13 3.97
CA GLY A 143 -4.58 1.82 4.43
C GLY A 143 -3.85 1.04 5.53
N VAL A 144 -4.58 0.54 6.53
CA VAL A 144 -4.01 -0.28 7.62
C VAL A 144 -3.33 -1.53 7.06
N GLU A 145 -3.95 -2.21 6.10
CA GLU A 145 -3.36 -3.41 5.48
C GLU A 145 -2.08 -3.10 4.70
N VAL A 146 -2.06 -2.01 3.93
CA VAL A 146 -0.86 -1.55 3.22
C VAL A 146 0.27 -1.24 4.21
N VAL A 147 -0.01 -0.55 5.32
CA VAL A 147 1.01 -0.24 6.32
C VAL A 147 1.51 -1.51 7.02
N ASN A 148 0.62 -2.43 7.37
CA ASN A 148 1.02 -3.69 8.00
C ASN A 148 1.96 -4.50 7.10
N ALA A 149 1.64 -4.60 5.81
CA ALA A 149 2.51 -5.23 4.83
C ALA A 149 3.89 -4.52 4.75
N ALA A 150 3.90 -3.18 4.71
CA ALA A 150 5.15 -2.41 4.71
C ALA A 150 5.97 -2.63 5.99
N MET A 151 5.33 -2.71 7.16
CA MET A 151 6.00 -2.95 8.45
C MET A 151 6.62 -4.35 8.55
N ILE A 152 5.95 -5.39 8.01
CA ILE A 152 6.52 -6.75 7.94
C ILE A 152 7.82 -6.73 7.14
N LEU A 153 7.84 -5.99 6.02
CA LEU A 153 9.02 -5.83 5.18
C LEU A 153 10.15 -5.06 5.87
N GLU A 154 9.84 -4.00 6.62
CA GLU A 154 10.85 -3.25 7.40
C GLU A 154 11.52 -4.10 8.49
N LYS A 155 10.77 -5.03 9.10
CA LYS A 155 11.29 -5.92 10.14
C LYS A 155 12.04 -7.15 9.61
N GLY A 156 11.94 -7.43 8.31
CA GLY A 156 12.51 -8.63 7.70
C GLY A 156 11.83 -9.94 8.17
N GLU A 157 10.57 -9.88 8.58
CA GLU A 157 9.79 -11.01 9.11
C GLU A 157 9.14 -11.86 8.00
N VAL A 158 9.84 -12.00 6.87
CA VAL A 158 9.33 -12.63 5.64
C VAL A 158 9.81 -14.07 5.51
#